data_AF-A0A5K0XRA3-F1
#
_entry.id   AF-A0A5K0XRA3-F1
#
_cell.length_a   1.000
_cell.length_b   1.000
_cell.length_c   1.000
_cell.angle_alpha   90.00
_cell.angle_beta   90.00
_cell.angle_gamma   90.00
#
_symmetry.space_group_name_H-M   'P 1'
#
loop_
_entity.id
_entity.type
_entity.pdbx_description
1 polymer ?
#
loop_
_entity_poly.entity_id
_entity_poly.type
_entity_poly.pdbx_seq_one_letter_code
_entity_poly.pdbx_strand_id
1 'polypeptide(L)'
;FLESLWRDIDMNRINRCGISNFNIVIVSHGVTSRVFLMKWFRWTVEQFERLHNLTNCQVRVMQLGAGGEYSLAIHHSDEEMKGWGLSQEMITDQKMRATAKKSDWIDDCPWHLNDFFQHLRESDEADCLEEDQQDSLNLIGDRSIDCS
;
A
#
# COMPACT_ATOMS: atom_id res chain seq x y z
N PHE A 1 4.52 -0.78 13.98
CA PHE A 1 3.05 -0.73 13.79
C PHE A 1 2.69 -0.22 12.41
N LEU A 2 2.85 1.07 12.10
CA LEU A 2 2.54 1.63 10.76
C LEU A 2 3.26 0.91 9.61
N GLU A 3 4.56 0.66 9.77
CA GLU A 3 5.39 -0.07 8.79
C GLU A 3 4.98 -1.52 8.57
N SER A 4 4.41 -2.17 9.59
CA SER A 4 3.91 -3.55 9.49
C SER A 4 2.53 -3.57 8.82
N LEU A 5 1.65 -2.65 9.21
CA LEU A 5 0.32 -2.49 8.61
C LEU A 5 0.41 -2.19 7.11
N TRP A 6 1.33 -1.31 6.71
CA TRP A 6 1.50 -0.96 5.30
C TRP A 6 2.00 -2.15 4.47
N ARG A 7 2.96 -2.91 4.99
CA ARG A 7 3.40 -4.17 4.35
C ARG A 7 2.26 -5.17 4.19
N ASP A 8 1.40 -5.32 5.19
CA ASP A 8 0.28 -6.25 5.09
C ASP A 8 -0.78 -5.80 4.07
N ILE A 9 -1.00 -4.47 3.92
CA ILE A 9 -1.85 -3.88 2.88
C ILE A 9 -1.22 -4.06 1.48
N ASP A 10 0.06 -3.71 1.33
CA ASP A 10 0.79 -3.69 0.05
C ASP A 10 1.08 -5.08 -0.50
N MET A 11 1.45 -6.05 0.36
CA MET A 11 1.71 -7.44 -0.05
C MET A 11 0.45 -8.19 -0.52
N ASN A 12 -0.69 -7.50 -0.61
CA ASN A 12 -1.98 -8.05 -1.00
C ASN A 12 -2.37 -9.26 -0.13
N ARG A 13 -1.73 -9.45 1.04
CA ARG A 13 -1.92 -10.62 1.92
C ARG A 13 -3.37 -10.69 2.38
N ILE A 14 -4.00 -9.53 2.50
CA ILE A 14 -5.39 -9.38 2.90
C ILE A 14 -6.36 -9.79 1.78
N ASN A 15 -5.99 -9.60 0.50
CA ASN A 15 -6.82 -10.01 -0.65
C ASN A 15 -6.60 -11.47 -1.06
N ARG A 16 -5.65 -12.20 -0.44
CA ARG A 16 -5.40 -13.64 -0.70
C ARG A 16 -6.58 -14.54 -0.34
N CYS A 17 -7.58 -14.07 0.41
CA CYS A 17 -8.76 -14.84 0.79
C CYS A 17 -9.96 -14.69 -0.17
N GLY A 18 -9.85 -13.97 -1.28
CA GLY A 18 -10.97 -13.81 -2.24
C GLY A 18 -12.16 -13.01 -1.70
N ILE A 19 -12.01 -12.34 -0.56
CA ILE A 19 -13.01 -11.45 0.02
C ILE A 19 -12.91 -10.11 -0.70
N SER A 20 -13.87 -9.81 -1.57
CA SER A 20 -13.86 -8.63 -2.44
C SER A 20 -14.07 -7.29 -1.71
N ASN A 21 -14.37 -7.31 -0.40
CA ASN A 21 -14.80 -6.13 0.36
C ASN A 21 -14.14 -6.11 1.75
N PHE A 22 -12.86 -5.73 1.80
CA PHE A 22 -12.16 -5.56 3.07
C PHE A 22 -12.14 -4.09 3.51
N ASN A 23 -12.44 -3.83 4.78
CA ASN A 23 -12.43 -2.49 5.38
C ASN A 23 -11.56 -2.49 6.64
N ILE A 24 -10.74 -1.44 6.80
CA ILE A 24 -9.90 -1.24 7.99
C ILE A 24 -10.47 -0.10 8.81
N VAL A 25 -10.57 -0.29 10.13
CA VAL A 25 -10.87 0.78 11.09
C VAL A 25 -9.64 0.99 11.97
N ILE A 26 -9.12 2.21 11.98
CA ILE A 26 -7.98 2.61 12.81
C ILE A 26 -8.51 3.54 13.90
N VAL A 27 -8.36 3.13 15.17
CA VAL A 27 -8.69 3.96 16.33
C VAL A 27 -7.39 4.40 16.99
N SER A 28 -7.15 5.71 17.04
CA SER A 28 -5.92 6.26 17.59
C SER A 28 -6.11 7.70 18.09
N HIS A 29 -5.02 8.32 18.53
CA HIS A 29 -4.98 9.74 18.92
C HIS A 29 -4.97 10.65 17.68
N GLY A 30 -5.42 11.90 17.85
CA GLY A 30 -5.49 12.87 16.76
C GLY A 30 -4.15 13.10 16.06
N VAL A 31 -3.06 13.26 16.83
CA VAL A 31 -1.71 13.46 16.28
C VAL A 31 -1.25 12.24 15.49
N THR A 32 -1.41 11.03 16.02
CA THR A 32 -1.04 9.77 15.34
C THR A 32 -1.82 9.61 14.04
N SER A 33 -3.10 9.95 14.03
CA SER A 33 -3.95 9.89 12.83
C SER A 33 -3.50 10.88 11.76
N ARG A 34 -3.08 12.10 12.13
CA ARG A 34 -2.50 13.05 11.17
C ARG A 34 -1.17 12.55 10.61
N VAL A 35 -0.30 11.97 11.45
CA VAL A 35 0.99 11.41 11.00
C VAL A 35 0.76 10.24 10.03
N PHE A 36 -0.24 9.41 10.30
CA PHE A 36 -0.68 8.36 9.38
C PHE A 36 -1.06 8.95 8.01
N LEU A 37 -1.92 9.97 7.98
CA LEU A 37 -2.35 10.63 6.73
C LEU A 37 -1.18 11.32 6.01
N MET A 38 -0.30 11.99 6.74
CA MET A 38 0.91 12.60 6.19
C MET A 38 1.79 11.56 5.51
N LYS A 39 2.05 10.43 6.17
CA LYS A 39 2.86 9.35 5.59
C LYS A 39 2.17 8.70 4.40
N TRP A 40 0.85 8.49 4.49
CA TRP A 40 0.06 7.85 3.43
C TRP A 40 0.03 8.67 2.15
N PHE A 41 -0.33 9.95 2.25
CA PHE A 41 -0.43 10.86 1.11
C PHE A 41 0.88 11.57 0.79
N ARG A 42 1.96 11.22 1.50
CA ARG A 42 3.30 11.81 1.34
C ARG A 42 3.29 13.34 1.44
N TRP A 43 2.48 13.87 2.36
CA TRP A 43 2.41 15.31 2.59
C TRP A 43 3.69 15.85 3.22
N THR A 44 4.05 17.09 2.88
CA THR A 44 5.21 17.76 3.45
C THR A 44 4.99 18.11 4.93
N VAL A 45 6.07 18.44 5.64
CA VAL A 45 5.98 18.88 7.05
C VAL A 45 5.10 20.12 7.16
N GLU A 46 5.25 21.08 6.23
CA GLU A 46 4.48 22.32 6.20
C GLU A 46 2.99 22.07 5.90
N GLN A 47 2.69 21.09 5.04
CA GLN A 47 1.32 20.64 4.82
C GLN A 47 0.75 19.98 6.09
N PHE A 48 1.52 19.15 6.79
CA PHE A 48 1.10 18.51 8.03
C PHE A 48 0.85 19.50 9.17
N GLU A 49 1.70 20.50 9.36
CA GLU A 49 1.58 21.50 10.42
C GLU A 49 0.30 22.33 10.30
N ARG A 50 -0.18 22.53 9.07
CA ARG A 50 -1.45 23.23 8.78
C ARG A 50 -2.69 22.39 9.10
N LEU A 51 -2.56 21.07 9.21
CA LEU A 51 -3.71 20.21 9.46
C LEU A 51 -4.26 20.39 10.88
N HIS A 52 -5.57 20.58 10.97
CA HIS A 52 -6.26 20.56 12.24
C HIS A 52 -6.23 19.16 12.86
N ASN A 53 -6.06 19.10 14.18
CA ASN A 53 -6.21 17.87 14.94
C ASN A 53 -7.62 17.34 14.82
N LEU A 54 -7.76 16.02 14.74
CA LEU A 54 -9.07 15.39 14.78
C LEU A 54 -9.69 15.62 16.16
N THR A 55 -10.95 16.02 16.19
CA THR A 55 -11.71 16.09 17.45
C THR A 55 -12.04 14.69 17.95
N ASN A 56 -12.36 14.56 19.24
CA ASN A 56 -12.76 13.27 19.80
C ASN A 56 -13.91 12.66 18.98
N CYS A 57 -13.79 11.37 18.66
CA CYS A 57 -14.75 10.61 17.87
C CYS A 57 -14.97 11.11 16.44
N GLN A 58 -14.12 12.00 15.90
CA GLN A 58 -14.17 12.37 14.50
C GLN A 58 -13.67 11.23 13.61
N VAL A 59 -14.36 10.99 12.50
CA VAL A 59 -14.02 9.96 11.52
C VAL A 59 -13.51 10.61 10.24
N ARG A 60 -12.45 10.05 9.66
CA ARG A 60 -12.00 10.35 8.30
C ARG A 60 -12.01 9.06 7.49
N VAL A 61 -12.75 9.08 6.40
CA VAL A 61 -12.89 7.94 5.47
C VAL A 61 -11.95 8.12 4.29
N MET A 62 -11.10 7.13 4.06
CA MET A 62 -10.30 6.98 2.84
C MET A 62 -10.89 5.85 2.02
N GLN A 63 -11.19 6.09 0.76
CA GLN A 63 -11.81 5.12 -0.13
C GLN A 63 -10.93 4.90 -1.36
N LEU A 64 -10.89 3.67 -1.83
CA LEU A 64 -10.19 3.33 -3.07
C LEU A 64 -10.92 3.95 -4.26
N GLY A 65 -10.24 4.84 -4.99
CA GLY A 65 -10.73 5.46 -6.21
C GLY A 65 -10.62 4.55 -7.43
N ALA A 66 -11.11 5.02 -8.57
CA ALA A 66 -11.13 4.24 -9.81
C ALA A 66 -9.71 3.89 -10.33
N GLY A 67 -8.71 4.68 -9.95
CA GLY A 67 -7.31 4.46 -10.30
C GLY A 67 -6.58 3.43 -9.44
N GLY A 68 -7.21 2.92 -8.37
CA GLY A 68 -6.56 2.05 -7.40
C GLY A 68 -5.80 2.79 -6.30
N GLU A 69 -5.96 4.11 -6.21
CA GLU A 69 -5.38 4.94 -5.16
C GLU A 69 -6.45 5.32 -4.14
N TYR A 70 -6.10 5.32 -2.85
CA TYR A 70 -7.01 5.79 -1.81
C TYR A 70 -7.13 7.32 -1.84
N SER A 71 -8.33 7.83 -1.56
CA SER A 71 -8.62 9.27 -1.53
C SER A 71 -9.62 9.63 -0.43
N LEU A 72 -9.45 10.83 0.14
CA LEU A 72 -10.43 11.50 1.00
C LEU A 72 -11.57 12.14 0.20
N ALA A 73 -11.32 12.58 -1.05
CA ALA A 73 -12.29 13.35 -1.84
C ALA A 73 -13.49 12.54 -2.33
N ILE A 74 -13.53 11.23 -2.08
CA ILE A 74 -14.67 10.38 -2.45
C ILE A 74 -15.82 10.51 -1.44
N HIS A 75 -15.51 10.67 -0.15
CA HIS A 75 -16.51 10.72 0.92
C HIS A 75 -16.64 12.10 1.57
N HIS A 76 -15.76 13.05 1.25
CA HIS A 76 -15.71 14.37 1.91
C HIS A 76 -15.70 15.50 0.89
N SER A 77 -16.35 16.61 1.24
CA SER A 77 -16.42 17.81 0.38
C SER A 77 -15.13 18.65 0.46
N ASP A 78 -14.94 19.54 -0.52
CA ASP A 78 -13.84 20.50 -0.51
C ASP A 78 -13.85 21.39 0.72
N GLU A 79 -15.04 21.83 1.15
CA GLU A 79 -15.23 22.70 2.31
C GLU A 79 -14.82 21.99 3.59
N GLU A 80 -15.16 20.70 3.73
CA GLU A 80 -14.74 19.89 4.88
C GLU A 80 -13.22 19.72 4.91
N MET A 81 -12.62 19.37 3.77
CA MET A 81 -11.17 19.22 3.65
C MET A 81 -10.43 20.53 3.94
N LYS A 82 -10.94 21.66 3.43
CA LYS A 82 -10.43 23.00 3.79
C LYS A 82 -10.59 23.29 5.27
N GLY A 83 -11.72 22.92 5.86
CA GLY A 83 -11.99 23.04 7.29
C GLY A 83 -11.05 22.21 8.17
N TRP A 84 -10.38 21.21 7.62
CA TRP A 84 -9.33 20.43 8.29
C TRP A 84 -7.92 20.96 8.05
N GLY A 85 -7.77 22.07 7.33
CA GLY A 85 -6.48 22.69 7.03
C GLY A 85 -5.76 22.11 5.80
N LEU A 86 -6.46 21.36 4.93
CA LEU A 86 -5.85 20.93 3.66
C LEU A 86 -5.68 22.14 2.73
N SER A 87 -4.49 22.26 2.15
CA SER A 87 -4.23 23.28 1.13
C SER A 87 -4.97 22.94 -0.17
N GLN A 88 -5.11 23.94 -1.05
CA GLN A 88 -5.75 23.74 -2.35
C GLN A 88 -5.02 22.69 -3.20
N GLU A 89 -3.69 22.64 -3.09
CA GLU A 89 -2.85 21.63 -3.74
C GLU A 89 -3.19 20.22 -3.25
N MET A 90 -3.29 20.02 -1.93
CA MET A 90 -3.64 18.72 -1.34
C MET A 90 -5.04 18.28 -1.79
N ILE A 91 -6.01 19.21 -1.85
CA ILE A 91 -7.37 18.89 -2.30
C ILE A 91 -7.39 18.47 -3.76
N THR A 92 -6.63 19.16 -4.62
CA THR A 92 -6.49 18.78 -6.03
C THR A 92 -5.89 17.39 -6.17
N ASP A 93 -4.83 17.06 -5.41
CA ASP A 93 -4.26 15.71 -5.36
C ASP A 93 -5.30 14.65 -4.93
N GLN A 94 -6.07 14.92 -3.88
CA GLN A 94 -7.12 14.00 -3.42
C GLN A 94 -8.18 13.76 -4.51
N LYS A 95 -8.60 14.80 -5.22
CA LYS A 95 -9.54 14.66 -6.35
C LYS A 95 -8.94 13.84 -7.48
N MET A 96 -7.69 14.08 -7.84
CA MET A 96 -7.00 13.30 -8.87
C MET A 96 -6.95 11.81 -8.49
N ARG A 97 -6.60 11.49 -7.23
CA ARG A 97 -6.62 10.11 -6.71
C ARG A 97 -8.00 9.45 -6.77
N ALA A 98 -9.07 10.25 -6.57
CA ALA A 98 -10.44 9.75 -6.63
C ALA A 98 -10.87 9.36 -8.06
N THR A 99 -10.49 10.16 -9.06
CA THR A 99 -11.07 10.07 -10.42
C THR A 99 -10.15 9.50 -11.49
N ALA A 100 -8.82 9.60 -11.34
CA ALA A 100 -7.90 9.28 -12.42
C ALA A 100 -7.87 7.77 -12.73
N LYS A 101 -7.79 7.41 -14.01
CA LYS A 101 -7.70 6.02 -14.46
C LYS A 101 -6.24 5.56 -14.44
N LYS A 102 -6.02 4.28 -14.13
CA LYS A 102 -4.69 3.65 -13.96
C LYS A 102 -3.71 3.87 -15.13
N SER A 103 -4.21 4.16 -16.34
CA SER A 103 -3.40 4.40 -17.55
C SER A 103 -2.77 5.80 -17.65
N ASP A 104 -3.24 6.78 -16.86
CA ASP A 104 -2.86 8.19 -17.07
C ASP A 104 -1.60 8.60 -16.25
N TRP A 105 -1.03 7.68 -15.45
CA TRP A 105 0.01 7.98 -14.44
C TRP A 105 1.41 7.44 -14.75
N ILE A 106 1.60 6.66 -15.81
CA ILE A 106 2.87 5.94 -16.00
C ILE A 106 4.03 6.86 -16.39
N ASP A 107 3.78 8.07 -16.92
CA ASP A 107 4.86 8.87 -17.53
C ASP A 107 5.30 10.14 -16.77
N ASP A 108 4.59 10.57 -15.72
CA ASP A 108 4.84 11.91 -15.11
C ASP A 108 5.07 11.91 -13.59
N CYS A 109 5.42 10.78 -12.97
CA CYS A 109 5.69 10.74 -11.52
C CYS A 109 7.19 10.55 -11.22
N PRO A 110 7.95 11.62 -10.87
CA PRO A 110 9.39 11.53 -10.62
C PRO A 110 9.77 10.86 -9.29
N TRP A 111 8.79 10.41 -8.49
CA TRP A 111 9.03 10.03 -7.09
C TRP A 111 8.33 8.72 -6.73
N HIS A 112 8.65 7.70 -7.52
CA HIS A 112 8.32 6.31 -7.25
C HIS A 112 8.62 5.95 -5.78
N LEU A 113 7.68 5.26 -5.12
CA LEU A 113 7.77 4.89 -3.71
C LEU A 113 8.89 3.88 -3.42
N ASN A 114 9.49 3.23 -4.43
CA ASN A 114 10.64 2.34 -4.20
C ASN A 114 11.81 3.07 -3.55
N ASP A 115 12.14 4.29 -3.98
CA ASP A 115 13.48 4.83 -3.71
C ASP A 115 13.68 5.18 -2.22
N PHE A 116 12.61 5.52 -1.50
CA PHE A 116 12.68 5.82 -0.06
C PHE A 116 13.00 4.58 0.79
N PHE A 117 12.64 3.38 0.34
CA PHE A 117 12.82 2.14 1.10
C PHE A 117 13.62 1.07 0.36
N GLN A 118 14.16 1.34 -0.83
CA GLN A 118 15.10 0.43 -1.54
C GLN A 118 16.33 0.14 -0.67
N HIS A 119 16.80 1.14 0.07
CA HIS A 119 17.85 1.01 1.08
C HIS A 119 17.47 0.07 2.25
N LEU A 120 16.18 -0.18 2.49
CA LEU A 120 15.72 -1.19 3.45
C LEU A 120 15.51 -2.57 2.80
N ARG A 121 15.28 -2.63 1.48
CA ARG A 121 15.22 -3.90 0.72
C ARG A 121 16.59 -4.54 0.56
N GLU A 122 17.66 -3.76 0.47
CA GLU A 122 19.04 -4.27 0.30
C GLU A 122 19.57 -5.02 1.54
N SER A 123 18.90 -4.91 2.70
CA SER A 123 19.31 -5.61 3.92
C SER A 123 18.83 -7.07 4.02
N ASP A 124 17.96 -7.51 3.11
CA ASP A 124 17.34 -8.86 3.16
C ASP A 124 17.87 -9.82 2.07
N GLU A 125 18.83 -9.40 1.22
CA GLU A 125 19.33 -10.19 0.07
C GLU A 125 20.64 -10.96 0.36
N ALA A 126 21.07 -11.07 1.61
CA ALA A 126 22.22 -11.88 2.01
C ALA A 126 21.79 -13.04 2.90
N ASP A 127 21.02 -13.99 2.34
CA ASP A 127 21.06 -15.41 2.72
C ASP A 127 20.22 -16.23 1.72
N CYS A 128 20.83 -16.54 0.58
CA CYS A 128 20.39 -17.59 -0.33
C CYS A 128 21.62 -18.42 -0.72
N LEU A 129 21.85 -19.53 0.00
CA LEU A 129 22.66 -20.66 -0.47
C LEU A 129 21.90 -21.93 -0.03
N GLU A 130 21.14 -22.54 -0.95
CA GLU A 130 21.48 -23.74 -1.76
C GLU A 130 21.43 -25.05 -0.97
N GLU A 131 20.39 -25.88 -1.21
CA GLU A 131 20.47 -27.36 -1.15
C GLU A 131 19.56 -28.01 -2.22
N ASP A 132 20.22 -28.39 -3.32
CA ASP A 132 20.14 -29.60 -4.16
C ASP A 132 18.79 -30.23 -4.59
N GLN A 133 18.53 -30.12 -5.91
CA GLN A 133 17.79 -31.12 -6.69
C GLN A 133 18.77 -32.16 -7.26
N GLN A 134 18.78 -33.37 -6.71
CA GLN A 134 19.25 -34.54 -7.45
C GLN A 134 18.55 -35.80 -6.93
N ASP A 135 17.39 -36.15 -7.49
CA ASP A 135 16.98 -37.55 -7.64
C ASP A 135 15.73 -37.66 -8.53
N SER A 136 15.96 -37.77 -9.83
CA SER A 136 15.15 -38.61 -10.72
C SER A 136 15.76 -38.59 -12.11
N LEU A 137 16.59 -39.59 -12.40
CA LEU A 137 16.69 -40.32 -13.67
C LEU A 137 17.96 -41.16 -13.65
N ASN A 138 17.84 -42.39 -13.16
CA ASN A 138 18.66 -43.54 -13.57
C ASN A 138 17.99 -44.84 -13.10
N LEU A 139 17.03 -45.32 -13.90
CA LEU A 139 16.69 -46.74 -13.95
C LEU A 139 16.82 -47.18 -15.41
N ILE A 140 18.05 -47.49 -15.81
CA ILE A 140 18.34 -48.36 -16.95
C ILE A 140 18.99 -49.62 -16.34
N GLY A 141 18.43 -50.80 -16.61
CA GLY A 141 19.09 -52.06 -16.22
C GLY A 141 18.19 -53.28 -16.15
N ASP A 142 17.58 -53.63 -17.27
CA ASP A 142 17.47 -54.98 -17.82
C ASP A 142 17.61 -56.19 -16.86
N ARG A 143 16.54 -57.00 -16.74
CA ARG A 143 16.63 -58.47 -16.60
C ARG A 143 15.30 -59.12 -16.96
N SER A 144 15.34 -59.92 -18.02
CA SER A 144 14.35 -60.94 -18.39
C SER A 144 13.96 -61.82 -17.21
N ILE A 145 12.70 -62.28 -17.20
CA ILE A 145 12.31 -63.70 -17.02
C ILE A 145 10.93 -63.88 -17.67
N ASP A 146 10.83 -64.96 -18.43
CA ASP A 146 9.77 -65.39 -19.35
C ASP A 146 8.41 -65.72 -18.71
N CYS A 147 7.44 -65.77 -19.63
CA CYS A 147 6.08 -66.30 -19.51
C CYS A 147 5.96 -67.67 -18.83
N SER A 148 4.89 -67.86 -18.04
CA SER A 148 3.81 -68.84 -18.27
C SER A 148 2.68 -68.62 -17.27
#